data_AF-A0A9E5MVW0-F1
#
_entry.id   AF-A0A9E5MVW0-F1
#
_cell.length_a   1.000
_cell.length_b   1.000
_cell.length_c   1.000
_cell.angle_alpha   90.00
_cell.angle_beta   90.00
_cell.angle_gamma   90.00
#
_symmetry.space_group_name_H-M   'P 1'
#
loop_
_entity.id
_entity.type
_entity.pdbx_description
1 polymer ?
#
loop_
_entity_poly.entity_id
_entity_poly.type
_entity_poly.pdbx_seq_one_letter_code
_entity_poly.pdbx_strand_id
1 'polypeptide(L)' 'MEIRDKVAVITGAASGIGSAVCEELARREAKYIAMV' A
#
# COMPACT_ATOMS: atom_id res chain seq x y z
N MET A 1 -1.00 1.42 14.65
CA MET A 1 -1.99 2.28 13.97
C MET A 1 -2.94 1.37 13.20
N GLU A 2 -4.23 1.62 13.31
CA GLU A 2 -5.25 0.91 12.54
C GLU A 2 -5.40 1.56 11.15
N ILE A 3 -5.27 0.79 10.07
CA ILE A 3 -5.24 1.33 8.69
C ILE A 3 -6.34 0.79 7.78
N ARG A 4 -7.21 -0.10 8.28
CA ARG A 4 -8.18 -0.83 7.47
C ARG A 4 -9.11 0.05 6.63
N ASP A 5 -9.52 1.21 7.13
CA ASP A 5 -10.38 2.15 6.40
C ASP A 5 -9.63 3.26 5.65
N LYS A 6 -8.29 3.13 5.51
CA LYS A 6 -7.43 4.15 4.91
C LYS A 6 -7.08 3.83 3.46
N VAL A 7 -6.97 4.88 2.66
CA VAL A 7 -6.50 4.83 1.28
C VAL A 7 -5.04 5.26 1.23
N ALA A 8 -4.21 4.50 0.53
CA ALA A 8 -2.80 4.79 0.34
C ALA A 8 -2.48 5.03 -1.15
N VAL A 9 -1.60 5.99 -1.43
CA VAL A 9 -1.03 6.24 -2.76
C VAL A 9 0.47 6.03 -2.65
N ILE A 10 1.00 5.07 -3.41
CA ILE A 10 2.41 4.69 -3.37
C ILE A 10 3.05 4.97 -4.72
N THR A 11 4.03 5.87 -4.75
CA THR A 11 4.82 6.20 -5.94
C THR A 11 6.04 5.29 -6.06
N GLY A 12 6.45 4.95 -7.28
CA GLY A 12 7.53 3.99 -7.51
C GLY A 12 7.14 2.57 -7.10
N ALA A 13 5.83 2.26 -7.13
CA ALA A 13 5.29 0.98 -6.66
C ALA A 13 5.60 -0.20 -7.58
N ALA A 14 6.15 0.05 -8.77
CA ALA A 14 6.43 -0.96 -9.78
C ALA A 14 7.49 -2.00 -9.36
N SER A 15 8.39 -1.68 -8.42
CA SER A 15 9.40 -2.63 -7.94
C SER A 15 9.98 -2.25 -6.57
N GLY A 16 10.83 -3.11 -6.03
CA GLY A 16 11.64 -2.85 -4.84
C GLY A 16 10.78 -2.48 -3.62
N ILE A 17 11.17 -1.39 -2.95
CA ILE A 17 10.53 -0.93 -1.71
C ILE A 17 9.06 -0.56 -1.95
N GLY A 18 8.75 0.10 -3.06
CA GLY A 18 7.37 0.50 -3.37
C GLY A 18 6.43 -0.71 -3.48
N SER A 19 6.88 -1.77 -4.16
CA SER A 19 6.13 -3.03 -4.27
C SER A 19 5.96 -3.70 -2.92
N ALA A 20 7.04 -3.82 -2.13
CA ALA A 20 7.00 -4.45 -0.81
C ALA A 20 6.06 -3.70 0.16
N VAL A 21 6.02 -2.36 0.09
CA VAL A 21 5.09 -1.55 0.89
C VAL A 21 3.64 -1.79 0.47
N CYS A 22 3.35 -1.90 -0.83
CA CYS A 22 2.00 -2.23 -1.30
C CYS A 22 1.53 -3.59 -0.75
N GLU A 23 2.39 -4.61 -0.79
CA GLU A 23 2.08 -5.93 -0.22
C GLU A 23 1.80 -5.86 1.28
N GLU A 24 2.60 -5.11 2.02
CA GLU A 24 2.43 -4.99 3.47
C GLU A 24 1.15 -4.22 3.84
N LEU A 25 0.82 -3.17 3.09
CA LEU A 25 -0.44 -2.44 3.28
C LEU A 25 -1.66 -3.30 2.94
N ALA A 26 -1.55 -4.15 1.91
CA ALA A 26 -2.60 -5.10 1.57
C ALA A 26 -2.79 -6.17 2.66
N ARG A 27 -1.69 -6.71 3.22
CA ARG A 27 -1.74 -7.65 4.36
C ARG A 27 -2.39 -7.05 5.60
N ARG A 28 -2.29 -5.73 5.78
CA ARG A 28 -2.91 -4.97 6.86
C ARG A 28 -4.30 -4.43 6.53
N GLU A 29 -4.90 -4.91 5.45
CA GLU A 29 -6.27 -4.61 5.03
C GLU A 29 -6.55 -3.14 4.71
N ALA A 30 -5.55 -2.38 4.22
CA ALA A 30 -5.81 -1.01 3.73
C ALA A 30 -6.95 -1.00 2.69
N LYS A 31 -7.89 -0.04 2.82
CA LYS A 31 -9.12 0.03 2.03
C LYS A 31 -8.86 0.06 0.53
N TYR A 32 -7.91 0.89 0.10
CA TYR A 32 -7.46 0.97 -1.30
C TYR A 32 -5.98 1.34 -1.35
N ILE A 33 -5.28 0.80 -2.35
CA ILE A 33 -3.87 1.11 -2.63
C ILE A 33 -3.78 1.51 -4.10
N ALA A 34 -3.45 2.76 -4.37
CA ALA A 34 -3.16 3.25 -5.71
C ALA A 34 -1.65 3.22 -5.95
N MET A 35 -1.25 2.54 -7.01
CA MET A 35 0.14 2.42 -7.45
C MET A 35 0.41 3.47 -8.53
N VAL A 36 1.47 4.28 -8.35
CA VAL A 36 1.92 5.32 -9.27
C VAL A 36 3.38 5.10 -9.65
#